data_AF-A0A2A6BRK1-F1
#
_entry.id   AF-A0A2A6BRK1-F1
#
_cell.length_a   1.000
_cell.length_b   1.000
_cell.length_c   1.000
_cell.angle_alpha   90.00
_cell.angle_beta   90.00
_cell.angle_gamma   90.00
#
_symmetry.space_group_name_H-M   'P 1'
#
loop_
_entity.id
_entity.type
_entity.pdbx_description
1 polymer ?
#
loop_
_entity_poly.entity_id
_entity_poly.type
_entity_poly.pdbx_seq_one_letter_code
_entity_poly.pdbx_strand_id
1 'polypeptide(L)'
;MLLPFVLFGALSIASAGIVADWSVINPKDFKFFPVAEMLKVLKAQKDVGQSFVIFCQFVYCHGQGYEECNKSCNAMKHAWDREDGRIAKIDRRTKPFPDIDSCRQVCAIDCGKNVCDKECASLCAHHFSFENRMQYEAEFYDMIGRLRKTIDLYRFTE
;
A
#
# COMPACT_ATOMS: atom_id res chain seq x y z
N MET A 1 44.67 -31.93 -18.24
CA MET A 1 43.70 -30.85 -18.39
C MET A 1 42.96 -30.71 -17.07
N LEU A 2 43.30 -29.69 -16.28
CA LEU A 2 42.72 -29.39 -14.96
C LEU A 2 41.81 -28.17 -15.13
N LEU A 3 40.53 -28.30 -14.77
CA LEU A 3 39.57 -27.20 -14.73
C LEU A 3 39.63 -26.53 -13.35
N PRO A 4 39.62 -25.18 -13.25
CA PRO A 4 39.59 -24.50 -11.97
C PRO A 4 38.16 -24.41 -11.43
N PHE A 5 37.96 -24.88 -10.20
CA PHE A 5 36.77 -24.62 -9.40
C PHE A 5 36.75 -23.13 -9.01
N VAL A 6 35.82 -22.36 -9.57
CA VAL A 6 35.53 -20.99 -9.13
C VAL A 6 34.62 -21.08 -7.91
N LEU A 7 35.17 -20.73 -6.75
CA LEU A 7 34.43 -20.49 -5.50
C LEU A 7 33.51 -19.28 -5.70
N PHE A 8 32.21 -19.53 -5.83
CA PHE A 8 31.20 -18.50 -5.63
C PHE A 8 31.10 -18.19 -4.13
N GLY A 9 31.76 -17.11 -3.72
CA GLY A 9 31.55 -16.51 -2.41
C GLY A 9 30.10 -16.03 -2.30
N ALA A 10 29.39 -16.55 -1.30
CA ALA A 10 28.07 -16.06 -0.92
C ALA A 10 28.20 -14.65 -0.36
N LEU A 11 27.94 -13.64 -1.20
CA LEU A 11 27.80 -12.26 -0.78
C LEU A 11 26.46 -12.14 -0.05
N SER A 12 26.49 -12.27 1.28
CA SER A 12 25.33 -12.02 2.12
C SER A 12 25.07 -10.52 2.14
N ILE A 13 24.17 -10.04 1.28
CA ILE A 13 23.68 -8.66 1.32
C ILE A 13 22.82 -8.57 2.58
N ALA A 14 23.41 -8.13 3.68
CA ALA A 14 22.66 -7.62 4.82
C ALA A 14 21.88 -6.41 4.31
N SER A 15 20.60 -6.60 4.01
CA SER A 15 19.70 -5.53 3.65
C SER A 15 19.73 -4.51 4.79
N ALA A 16 20.37 -3.36 4.56
CA ALA A 16 20.28 -2.21 5.44
C ALA A 16 18.79 -1.90 5.61
N GLY A 17 18.23 -2.32 6.74
CA GLY A 17 16.81 -2.19 7.00
C GLY A 17 16.51 -0.71 7.10
N ILE A 18 15.76 -0.17 6.12
CA ILE A 18 15.24 1.19 6.23
C ILE A 18 14.37 1.23 7.48
N VAL A 19 14.88 1.84 8.55
CA VAL A 19 14.12 2.05 9.78
C VAL A 19 13.24 3.27 9.56
N ALA A 20 11.98 3.04 9.20
CA ALA A 20 11.01 4.14 9.17
C ALA A 20 10.88 4.73 10.59
N ASP A 21 11.10 6.04 10.72
CA ASP A 21 10.79 6.76 11.96
C ASP A 21 9.27 6.95 12.07
N TRP A 22 8.65 6.06 12.85
CA TRP A 22 7.21 6.07 13.10
C TRP A 22 6.77 7.20 14.04
N SER A 23 7.70 7.91 14.70
CA SER A 23 7.36 8.98 15.66
C SER A 23 6.75 10.22 14.99
N VAL A 24 6.97 10.38 13.68
CA VAL A 24 6.39 11.45 12.86
C VAL A 24 4.88 11.32 12.64
N ILE A 25 4.29 10.18 13.05
CA ILE A 25 2.86 9.90 12.92
C ILE A 25 2.26 9.79 14.30
N ASN A 26 1.44 10.78 14.63
CA ASN A 26 0.60 10.75 15.81
C ASN A 26 -0.79 10.23 15.42
N PRO A 27 -1.24 9.04 15.89
CA PRO A 27 -2.56 8.51 15.56
C PRO A 27 -3.71 9.45 15.92
N LYS A 28 -3.52 10.38 16.88
CA LYS A 28 -4.55 11.36 17.27
C LYS A 28 -4.80 12.44 16.22
N ASP A 29 -3.93 12.58 15.22
CA ASP A 29 -4.12 13.53 14.13
C ASP A 29 -5.17 13.04 13.10
N PHE A 30 -5.61 11.78 13.22
CA PHE A 30 -6.47 11.11 12.25
C PHE A 30 -7.77 10.68 12.93
N LYS A 31 -8.90 11.22 12.48
CA LYS A 31 -10.21 11.00 13.09
C LYS A 31 -10.92 9.77 12.50
N PHE A 32 -10.75 9.55 11.20
CA PHE A 32 -11.48 8.55 10.43
C PHE A 32 -10.58 7.39 10.02
N PHE A 33 -9.30 7.66 9.74
CA PHE A 33 -8.33 6.67 9.34
C PHE A 33 -7.71 5.95 10.55
N PRO A 34 -7.84 4.61 10.68
CA PRO A 34 -7.36 3.83 11.83
C PRO A 34 -5.83 3.64 11.80
N VAL A 35 -5.11 4.72 12.08
CA VAL A 35 -3.64 4.76 12.00
C VAL A 35 -2.98 3.78 12.96
N ALA A 36 -3.48 3.66 14.20
CA ALA A 36 -2.87 2.76 15.19
C ALA A 36 -2.90 1.30 14.71
N GLU A 37 -4.01 0.89 14.12
CA GLU A 37 -4.23 -0.43 13.53
C GLU A 37 -3.34 -0.63 12.31
N MET A 38 -3.27 0.34 11.39
CA MET A 38 -2.39 0.25 10.23
C MET A 38 -0.92 0.12 10.66
N LEU A 39 -0.47 0.96 11.59
CA LEU A 39 0.90 0.91 12.11
C LEU A 39 1.21 -0.43 12.78
N LYS A 40 0.26 -0.98 13.54
CA LYS A 40 0.40 -2.32 14.13
C LYS A 40 0.60 -3.39 13.06
N VAL A 41 -0.22 -3.36 12.00
CA VAL A 41 -0.14 -4.31 10.88
C VAL A 41 1.17 -4.16 10.10
N LEU A 42 1.58 -2.92 9.78
CA LEU A 42 2.82 -2.64 9.06
C LEU A 42 4.06 -3.08 9.86
N LYS A 43 4.08 -2.84 11.17
CA LYS A 43 5.21 -3.26 12.05
C LYS A 43 5.30 -4.78 12.20
N ALA A 44 4.16 -5.48 12.16
CA ALA A 44 4.13 -6.93 12.23
C ALA A 44 4.51 -7.59 10.90
N GLN A 45 4.53 -6.84 9.79
CA GLN A 45 4.79 -7.42 8.48
C GLN A 45 6.25 -7.79 8.27
N LYS A 46 6.44 -9.00 7.72
CA LYS A 46 7.75 -9.54 7.31
C LYS A 46 7.79 -9.86 5.81
N ASP A 47 6.63 -9.88 5.13
CA ASP A 47 6.49 -10.28 3.73
C ASP A 47 5.97 -9.11 2.88
N VAL A 48 6.79 -8.69 1.91
CA VAL A 48 6.45 -7.62 0.95
C VAL A 48 5.22 -7.98 0.10
N GLY A 49 4.94 -9.26 -0.10
CA GLY A 49 3.74 -9.76 -0.78
C GLY A 49 2.43 -9.48 -0.03
N GLN A 50 2.48 -9.30 1.29
CA GLN A 50 1.29 -8.94 2.08
C GLN A 50 1.05 -7.43 2.13
N SER A 51 2.07 -6.61 1.85
CA SER A 51 1.95 -5.15 1.84
C SER A 51 0.86 -4.64 0.89
N PHE A 52 0.66 -5.33 -0.24
CA PHE A 52 -0.44 -5.00 -1.16
C PHE A 52 -1.82 -5.21 -0.56
N VAL A 53 -2.04 -6.41 -0.02
CA VAL A 53 -3.35 -6.80 0.51
C VAL A 53 -3.73 -5.86 1.63
N ILE A 54 -2.77 -5.56 2.51
CA ILE A 54 -2.93 -4.57 3.57
C ILE A 54 -3.30 -3.21 2.98
N PHE A 55 -2.54 -2.71 2.02
CA PHE A 55 -2.84 -1.42 1.39
C PHE A 55 -4.25 -1.41 0.76
N CYS A 56 -4.62 -2.43 0.01
CA CYS A 56 -5.95 -2.57 -0.58
C CYS A 56 -7.04 -2.53 0.51
N GLN A 57 -6.85 -3.26 1.60
CA GLN A 57 -7.79 -3.32 2.71
C GLN A 57 -7.97 -1.96 3.38
N PHE A 58 -6.89 -1.21 3.61
CA PHE A 58 -7.01 0.13 4.18
C PHE A 58 -7.60 1.12 3.17
N VAL A 59 -7.24 1.07 1.89
CA VAL A 59 -7.77 2.02 0.88
C VAL A 59 -9.24 1.81 0.60
N TYR A 60 -9.67 0.57 0.36
CA TYR A 60 -11.01 0.27 -0.16
C TYR A 60 -11.96 -0.30 0.89
N CYS A 61 -11.43 -1.08 1.84
CA CYS A 61 -12.23 -1.73 2.89
C CYS A 61 -12.21 -0.98 4.23
N HIS A 62 -11.56 0.19 4.28
CA HIS A 62 -11.39 1.02 5.47
C HIS A 62 -10.72 0.29 6.66
N GLY A 63 -9.96 -0.78 6.38
CA GLY A 63 -9.36 -1.63 7.41
C GLY A 63 -10.37 -2.52 8.15
N GLN A 64 -11.60 -2.62 7.65
CA GLN A 64 -12.68 -3.38 8.26
C GLN A 64 -12.70 -4.84 7.79
N GLY A 65 -13.22 -5.73 8.64
CA GLY A 65 -13.24 -7.18 8.42
C GLY A 65 -14.28 -7.68 7.40
N TYR A 66 -14.69 -6.89 6.41
CA TYR A 66 -15.69 -7.33 5.43
C TYR A 66 -15.14 -8.41 4.52
N GLU A 67 -15.72 -9.60 4.60
CA GLU A 67 -15.23 -10.80 3.90
C GLU A 67 -15.14 -10.58 2.39
N GLU A 68 -16.16 -10.00 1.77
CA GLU A 68 -16.19 -9.79 0.31
C GLU A 68 -15.14 -8.78 -0.18
N CYS A 69 -14.95 -7.68 0.57
CA CYS A 69 -13.92 -6.70 0.25
C CYS A 69 -12.52 -7.30 0.41
N ASN A 70 -12.30 -8.03 1.51
CA ASN A 70 -11.05 -8.74 1.78
C ASN A 70 -10.75 -9.81 0.73
N LYS A 71 -11.77 -10.52 0.25
CA LYS A 71 -11.63 -11.51 -0.83
C LYS A 71 -11.19 -10.83 -2.13
N SER A 72 -11.76 -9.67 -2.46
CA SER A 72 -11.36 -8.89 -3.64
C SER A 72 -9.91 -8.40 -3.54
N CYS A 73 -9.50 -7.90 -2.37
CA CYS A 73 -8.11 -7.52 -2.12
C CYS A 73 -7.13 -8.69 -2.23
N ASN A 74 -7.51 -9.88 -1.75
CA ASN A 74 -6.68 -11.08 -1.89
C ASN A 74 -6.58 -11.55 -3.35
N ALA A 75 -7.67 -11.48 -4.11
CA ALA A 75 -7.68 -11.83 -5.53
C ALA A 75 -6.72 -10.93 -6.34
N MET A 76 -6.66 -9.64 -6.00
CA MET A 76 -5.76 -8.68 -6.64
C MET A 76 -4.28 -8.85 -6.26
N LYS A 77 -3.94 -9.65 -5.23
CA LYS A 77 -2.56 -9.84 -4.77
C LYS A 77 -1.60 -10.24 -5.88
N HIS A 78 -2.04 -11.11 -6.79
CA HIS A 78 -1.25 -11.59 -7.92
C HIS A 78 -1.35 -10.69 -9.15
N ALA A 79 -2.34 -9.80 -9.18
CA ALA A 79 -2.55 -8.85 -10.26
C ALA A 79 -1.66 -7.61 -10.10
N TRP A 80 -1.16 -7.33 -8.89
CA TRP A 80 -0.44 -6.09 -8.61
C TRP A 80 0.92 -6.00 -9.32
N ASP A 81 1.03 -5.01 -10.22
CA ASP A 81 2.29 -4.64 -10.86
C ASP A 81 3.01 -3.55 -10.04
N ARG A 82 4.17 -3.89 -9.48
CA ARG A 82 4.90 -3.04 -8.52
C ARG A 82 5.72 -1.94 -9.18
N GLU A 83 6.06 -2.07 -10.47
CA GLU A 83 7.00 -1.15 -11.12
C GLU A 83 6.41 0.26 -11.33
N ASP A 84 5.08 0.37 -11.45
CA ASP A 84 4.37 1.63 -11.70
C ASP A 84 3.26 1.96 -10.69
N GLY A 85 3.17 1.17 -9.62
CA GLY A 85 2.05 1.16 -8.69
C GLY A 85 1.71 2.53 -8.09
N ARG A 86 0.41 2.84 -8.01
CA ARG A 86 -0.10 4.11 -7.50
C ARG A 86 0.42 4.48 -6.12
N ILE A 87 0.67 3.50 -5.26
CA ILE A 87 1.21 3.70 -3.90
C ILE A 87 2.47 4.57 -3.93
N ALA A 88 3.34 4.34 -4.92
CA ALA A 88 4.58 5.09 -5.12
C ALA A 88 4.35 6.50 -5.68
N LYS A 89 3.11 6.92 -5.92
CA LYS A 89 2.76 8.26 -6.43
C LYS A 89 1.85 9.03 -5.44
N ILE A 90 1.30 8.36 -4.43
CA ILE A 90 0.50 9.00 -3.37
C ILE A 90 1.37 9.95 -2.53
N ASP A 91 0.84 11.16 -2.33
CA ASP A 91 1.39 12.20 -1.47
C ASP A 91 0.27 12.99 -0.78
N ARG A 92 0.63 13.97 0.06
CA ARG A 92 -0.32 14.81 0.81
C ARG A 92 -1.20 15.72 -0.06
N ARG A 93 -0.92 15.83 -1.37
CA ARG A 93 -1.67 16.63 -2.34
C ARG A 93 -2.65 15.77 -3.15
N THR A 94 -2.53 14.45 -3.03
CA THR A 94 -3.44 13.48 -3.64
C THR A 94 -4.84 13.74 -3.11
N LYS A 95 -5.79 13.92 -4.02
CA LYS A 95 -7.18 14.20 -3.65
C LYS A 95 -7.99 12.91 -3.56
N PRO A 96 -8.99 12.85 -2.69
CA PRO A 96 -9.99 11.77 -2.73
C PRO A 96 -10.60 11.63 -4.11
N PHE A 97 -11.01 10.42 -4.48
CA PHE A 97 -11.67 10.19 -5.76
C PHE A 97 -12.93 11.07 -5.89
N PRO A 98 -13.18 11.75 -7.01
CA PRO A 98 -14.41 12.55 -7.13
C PRO A 98 -15.64 11.65 -7.30
N ASP A 99 -15.49 10.50 -7.95
CA ASP A 99 -16.58 9.57 -8.30
C ASP A 99 -16.08 8.12 -8.43
N ILE A 100 -17.04 7.20 -8.52
CA ILE A 100 -16.77 5.75 -8.54
C ILE A 100 -15.99 5.34 -9.80
N ASP A 101 -16.17 6.04 -10.92
CA ASP A 101 -15.50 5.72 -12.17
C ASP A 101 -14.03 6.14 -12.13
N SER A 102 -13.72 7.28 -11.53
CA SER A 102 -12.35 7.71 -11.21
C SER A 102 -11.65 6.70 -10.30
N CYS A 103 -12.36 6.19 -9.28
CA CYS A 103 -11.84 5.12 -8.45
C CYS A 103 -11.49 3.86 -9.26
N ARG A 104 -12.39 3.44 -10.16
CA ARG A 104 -12.19 2.24 -10.99
C ARG A 104 -11.02 2.39 -11.96
N GLN A 105 -10.92 3.52 -12.65
CA GLN A 105 -9.79 3.82 -13.53
C GLN A 105 -8.47 3.72 -12.79
N VAL A 106 -8.41 4.31 -11.60
CA VAL A 106 -7.20 4.32 -10.80
C VAL A 106 -6.88 2.94 -10.20
N CYS A 107 -7.90 2.17 -9.81
CA CYS A 107 -7.74 0.79 -9.39
C CYS A 107 -7.18 -0.10 -10.52
N ALA A 108 -7.65 0.08 -11.75
CA ALA A 108 -7.15 -0.68 -12.90
C ALA A 108 -5.65 -0.46 -13.16
N ILE A 109 -5.13 0.73 -12.87
CA ILE A 109 -3.67 1.01 -12.94
C ILE A 109 -2.91 0.09 -11.97
N ASP A 110 -3.44 -0.14 -10.77
CA ASP A 110 -2.83 -1.04 -9.78
C ASP A 110 -2.80 -2.50 -10.27
N CYS A 111 -3.55 -2.86 -11.30
CA CYS A 111 -3.55 -4.21 -11.88
C CYS A 111 -2.52 -4.41 -13.00
N GLY A 112 -1.86 -3.34 -13.45
CA GLY A 112 -0.90 -3.37 -14.55
C GLY A 112 -1.47 -4.04 -15.80
N LYS A 113 -0.88 -5.17 -16.21
CA LYS A 113 -1.30 -5.93 -17.41
C LYS A 113 -2.42 -6.94 -17.15
N ASN A 114 -2.84 -7.11 -15.90
CA ASN A 114 -3.86 -8.09 -15.52
C ASN A 114 -5.26 -7.50 -15.63
N VAL A 115 -6.24 -8.33 -15.97
CA VAL A 115 -7.66 -7.94 -15.99
C VAL A 115 -8.23 -8.11 -14.58
N CYS A 116 -8.68 -7.00 -13.99
CA CYS A 116 -9.20 -6.95 -12.61
C CYS A 116 -10.49 -6.13 -12.49
N ASP A 117 -11.21 -5.94 -13.61
CA ASP A 117 -12.38 -5.05 -13.68
C ASP A 117 -13.44 -5.41 -12.64
N LYS A 118 -13.62 -6.71 -12.36
CA LYS A 118 -14.59 -7.21 -11.38
C LYS A 118 -14.19 -6.83 -9.96
N GLU A 119 -12.93 -7.06 -9.60
CA GLU A 119 -12.39 -6.73 -8.29
C GLU A 119 -12.42 -5.21 -8.08
N CYS A 120 -11.99 -4.43 -9.07
CA CYS A 120 -12.02 -2.97 -8.99
C CYS A 120 -13.44 -2.42 -8.90
N ALA A 121 -14.40 -2.98 -9.64
CA ALA A 121 -15.80 -2.59 -9.53
C ALA A 121 -16.34 -2.86 -8.12
N SER A 122 -16.04 -4.03 -7.55
CA SER A 122 -16.47 -4.42 -6.20
C SER A 122 -15.83 -3.54 -5.12
N LEU A 123 -14.52 -3.34 -5.19
CA LEU A 123 -13.77 -2.54 -4.22
C LEU A 123 -14.20 -1.07 -4.25
N CYS A 124 -14.36 -0.48 -5.44
CA CYS A 124 -14.82 0.89 -5.55
C CYS A 124 -16.28 1.06 -5.11
N ALA A 125 -17.16 0.10 -5.39
CA ALA A 125 -18.53 0.14 -4.88
C ALA A 125 -18.58 0.07 -3.35
N HIS A 126 -17.79 -0.81 -2.74
CA HIS A 126 -17.69 -0.93 -1.30
C HIS A 126 -17.11 0.35 -0.67
N HIS A 127 -16.02 0.86 -1.24
CA HIS A 127 -15.38 2.10 -0.79
C HIS A 127 -16.34 3.29 -0.84
N PHE A 128 -17.16 3.40 -1.90
CA PHE A 128 -18.16 4.45 -2.06
C PHE A 128 -19.42 4.27 -1.20
N SER A 129 -19.59 3.13 -0.53
CA SER A 129 -20.69 2.91 0.40
C SER A 129 -20.48 3.61 1.76
N PHE A 130 -19.25 4.04 2.06
CA PHE A 130 -18.92 4.73 3.32
C PHE A 130 -19.28 6.22 3.26
N GLU A 131 -20.06 6.68 4.23
CA GLU A 131 -20.47 8.10 4.31
C GLU A 131 -19.26 9.05 4.49
N ASN A 132 -18.26 8.63 5.26
CA ASN A 132 -17.05 9.39 5.56
C ASN A 132 -15.89 9.12 4.59
N ARG A 133 -16.16 8.52 3.42
CA ARG A 133 -15.14 8.09 2.46
C ARG A 133 -14.15 9.20 2.10
N MET A 134 -14.65 10.40 1.84
CA MET A 134 -13.83 11.54 1.43
C MET A 134 -12.82 11.94 2.52
N GLN A 135 -13.27 12.00 3.77
CA GLN A 135 -12.42 12.34 4.91
C GLN A 135 -11.43 11.21 5.21
N TYR A 136 -11.88 9.96 5.12
CA TYR A 136 -11.04 8.78 5.28
C TYR A 136 -9.89 8.76 4.25
N GLU A 137 -10.19 8.96 2.96
CA GLU A 137 -9.18 8.99 1.90
C GLU A 137 -8.17 10.11 2.10
N ALA A 138 -8.64 11.31 2.45
CA ALA A 138 -7.75 12.45 2.69
C ALA A 138 -6.78 12.16 3.83
N GLU A 139 -7.27 11.59 4.93
CA GLU A 139 -6.45 11.17 6.06
C GLU A 139 -5.48 10.05 5.70
N PHE A 140 -5.92 9.07 4.91
CA PHE A 140 -5.06 8.02 4.39
C PHE A 140 -3.90 8.59 3.55
N TYR A 141 -4.19 9.50 2.61
CA TYR A 141 -3.16 10.13 1.77
C TYR A 141 -2.21 11.02 2.58
N ASP A 142 -2.70 11.73 3.60
CA ASP A 142 -1.84 12.49 4.51
C ASP A 142 -0.89 11.55 5.27
N MET A 143 -1.39 10.44 5.80
CA MET A 143 -0.59 9.43 6.51
C MET A 143 0.50 8.82 5.62
N ILE A 144 0.14 8.34 4.43
CA ILE A 144 1.11 7.80 3.46
C ILE A 144 2.13 8.87 3.05
N GLY A 145 1.68 10.09 2.79
CA GLY A 145 2.56 11.21 2.45
C GLY A 145 3.59 11.52 3.55
N ARG A 146 3.20 11.44 4.83
CA ARG A 146 4.11 11.59 5.98
C ARG A 146 5.12 10.44 6.05
N LEU A 147 4.68 9.19 5.88
CA LEU A 147 5.57 8.02 5.86
C LEU A 147 6.63 8.10 4.76
N ARG A 148 6.22 8.49 3.56
CA ARG A 148 7.14 8.57 2.41
C ARG A 148 8.24 9.59 2.61
N LYS A 149 7.90 10.77 3.14
CA LYS A 149 8.90 11.79 3.48
C LYS A 149 9.97 11.21 4.39
N THR A 150 9.59 10.39 5.36
CA THR A 150 10.54 9.73 6.26
C THR A 150 11.39 8.68 5.55
N ILE A 151 10.78 7.79 4.75
CA ILE A 151 11.49 6.72 4.03
C ILE A 151 12.47 7.31 3.00
N ASP A 152 12.05 8.33 2.25
CA ASP A 152 12.89 8.98 1.24
C ASP A 152 14.07 9.73 1.90
N LEU A 153 13.87 10.36 3.06
CA LEU A 153 14.97 11.00 3.81
C LEU A 153 16.09 10.02 4.16
N TYR A 154 15.78 8.74 4.41
CA TYR A 154 16.79 7.70 4.70
C TYR A 154 17.45 7.12 3.44
N ARG A 155 16.85 7.27 2.25
CA ARG A 155 17.49 6.84 0.98
C ARG A 155 18.59 7.80 0.50
N PHE A 156 18.66 9.02 1.02
CA PHE A 156 19.67 10.03 0.64
C PHE A 156 20.84 10.14 1.64
N THR A 157 20.87 9.33 2.69
CA THR A 157 21.93 9.33 3.71
C THR A 157 22.90 8.15 3.62
N GLU A 158 22.82 7.35 2.55
CA GLU A 158 23.78 6.27 2.22
C GLU A 158 24.66 6.66 1.04
#